data_AF-A0A7J2T8D4-F1
#
_entry.id   AF-A0A7J2T8D4-F1
#
_cell.length_a   1.000
_cell.length_b   1.000
_cell.length_c   1.000
_cell.angle_alpha   90.00
_cell.angle_beta   90.00
_cell.angle_gamma   90.00
#
_symmetry.space_group_name_H-M   'P 1'
#
loop_
_entity.id
_entity.type
_entity.pdbx_description
1 polymer ?
#
loop_
_entity_poly.entity_id
_entity_poly.type
_entity_poly.pdbx_seq_one_letter_code
_entity_poly.pdbx_strand_id
1 'polypeptide(L)'
;MVNTMYRMTINVAKSFLGKNVNLHLKDGSVIVNVRVDKIQKDPAKREVFLKCTPYGQDRFISLPLRKVSWAKMLDLKLIQTLDHKSN
;
A
#
# COMPACT_ATOMS: atom_id res chain seq x y z
N MET A 1 -16.30 14.70 -4.40
CA MET A 1 -15.03 13.93 -4.47
C MET A 1 -15.40 12.45 -4.63
N VAL A 2 -15.09 11.84 -5.78
CA VAL A 2 -15.39 10.42 -6.01
C VAL A 2 -14.34 9.58 -5.28
N ASN A 3 -14.76 8.78 -4.30
CA ASN A 3 -13.92 7.76 -3.67
C ASN A 3 -13.76 6.60 -4.66
N THR A 4 -12.89 6.75 -5.67
CA THR A 4 -12.67 5.70 -6.66
C THR A 4 -11.88 4.56 -6.03
N MET A 5 -12.59 3.52 -5.58
CA MET A 5 -12.01 2.26 -5.12
C MET A 5 -11.47 1.50 -6.33
N TYR A 6 -10.19 1.64 -6.63
CA TYR A 6 -9.55 0.85 -7.68
C TYR A 6 -9.31 -0.57 -7.18
N ARG A 7 -9.92 -1.55 -7.87
CA ARG A 7 -9.51 -2.95 -7.74
C ARG A 7 -8.00 -3.04 -7.94
N MET A 8 -7.32 -3.80 -7.07
CA MET A 8 -5.89 -3.91 -7.16
C MET A 8 -5.49 -4.64 -8.45
N THR A 9 -4.79 -3.91 -9.31
CA THR A 9 -4.13 -4.42 -10.52
C THR A 9 -2.66 -4.01 -10.48
N ILE A 10 -1.83 -4.56 -11.38
CA ILE A 10 -0.42 -4.15 -11.45
C ILE A 10 -0.26 -2.66 -11.79
N ASN A 11 -1.14 -2.09 -12.61
CA ASN A 11 -1.09 -0.68 -12.98
C ASN A 11 -1.50 0.22 -11.82
N VAL A 12 -2.53 -0.19 -11.08
CA VAL A 12 -2.95 0.49 -9.85
C VAL A 12 -1.83 0.46 -8.81
N ALA A 13 -1.20 -0.70 -8.59
CA ALA A 13 -0.04 -0.83 -7.72
C ALA A 13 1.11 0.11 -8.13
N LYS A 14 1.44 0.18 -9.42
CA LYS A 14 2.47 1.09 -9.94
C LYS A 14 2.16 2.56 -9.63
N SER A 15 0.89 2.95 -9.72
CA SER A 15 0.46 4.32 -9.40
C SER A 15 0.66 4.71 -7.92
N PHE A 16 0.84 3.72 -7.04
CA PHE A 16 1.07 3.89 -5.61
C PHE A 16 2.54 3.88 -5.19
N LEU A 17 3.49 3.63 -6.11
CA LEU A 17 4.92 3.66 -5.78
C LEU A 17 5.31 5.01 -5.14
N GLY A 18 6.01 4.94 -4.01
CA GLY A 18 6.42 6.09 -3.21
C GLY A 18 5.31 6.75 -2.36
N LYS A 19 4.08 6.23 -2.38
CA LYS A 19 2.93 6.81 -1.67
C LYS A 19 2.53 5.96 -0.46
N ASN A 20 2.00 6.63 0.56
CA ASN A 20 1.36 5.98 1.70
C ASN A 20 -0.08 5.60 1.37
N VAL A 21 -0.43 4.34 1.64
CA VAL A 21 -1.74 3.78 1.34
C VAL A 21 -2.22 2.89 2.47
N ASN A 22 -3.53 2.68 2.54
CA ASN A 22 -4.13 1.55 3.24
C ASN A 22 -4.39 0.43 2.22
N LEU A 23 -3.91 -0.77 2.52
CA LEU A 23 -4.12 -1.97 1.70
C LEU A 23 -5.24 -2.80 2.31
N HIS A 24 -6.33 -3.00 1.56
CA HIS A 24 -7.42 -3.88 1.96
C HIS A 24 -7.20 -5.26 1.33
N LEU A 25 -7.10 -6.29 2.16
CA LEU A 25 -6.84 -7.66 1.73
C LEU A 25 -8.12 -8.41 1.40
N LYS A 26 -7.99 -9.54 0.71
CA LYS A 26 -9.12 -10.41 0.35
C LYS A 26 -9.73 -11.16 1.52
N ASP A 27 -8.97 -11.34 2.60
CA ASP A 27 -9.43 -11.97 3.84
C ASP A 27 -10.16 -11.00 4.77
N GLY A 28 -10.37 -9.75 4.36
CA GLY A 28 -11.01 -8.71 5.16
C GLY A 28 -10.06 -7.91 6.05
N SER A 29 -8.81 -8.34 6.21
CA SER A 29 -7.81 -7.61 6.97
C SER A 29 -7.37 -6.33 6.24
N VAL A 30 -6.88 -5.36 7.00
CA VAL A 30 -6.37 -4.09 6.46
C VAL A 30 -4.97 -3.83 7.00
N ILE A 31 -4.03 -3.54 6.10
CA ILE A 31 -2.71 -3.05 6.46
C ILE A 31 -2.72 -1.53 6.29
N VAL A 32 -2.61 -0.80 7.39
CA VAL A 32 -2.76 0.66 7.43
C VAL A 32 -1.42 1.37 7.33
N ASN A 33 -1.43 2.54 6.69
CA ASN A 33 -0.31 3.46 6.60
C ASN A 33 1.01 2.79 6.21
N VAL A 34 1.01 2.18 5.04
CA VAL A 34 2.23 1.60 4.45
C VAL A 34 2.64 2.39 3.22
N ARG A 35 3.93 2.66 3.09
CA ARG A 35 4.53 3.18 1.87
C ARG A 35 4.72 2.03 0.89
N VAL A 36 4.31 2.18 -0.37
CA VAL A 36 4.64 1.20 -1.41
C VAL A 36 6.01 1.51 -1.98
N ASP A 37 7.02 0.69 -1.68
CA ASP A 37 8.41 0.98 -2.08
C ASP A 37 8.79 0.34 -3.40
N LYS A 38 8.36 -0.91 -3.62
CA LYS A 38 8.75 -1.67 -4.80
C LYS A 38 7.69 -2.67 -5.20
N ILE A 39 7.58 -2.91 -6.51
CA ILE A 39 6.85 -4.04 -7.07
C ILE A 39 7.88 -5.02 -7.61
N GLN A 40 7.87 -6.23 -7.10
CA GLN A 40 8.80 -7.29 -7.49
C GLN A 40 8.03 -8.39 -8.23
N LYS A 41 8.45 -8.71 -9.45
CA LYS A 41 7.96 -9.90 -10.16
C LYS A 41 8.85 -11.09 -9.81
N ASP A 42 8.23 -12.20 -9.44
CA ASP A 42 8.88 -13.50 -9.35
C ASP A 42 8.68 -14.23 -10.70
N PRO A 43 9.72 -14.33 -11.54
CA PRO A 43 9.62 -14.98 -12.84
C PRO A 43 9.41 -16.50 -12.72
N ALA A 44 9.86 -17.14 -11.65
CA ALA A 44 9.71 -18.58 -11.44
C ALA A 44 8.28 -18.94 -11.05
N LYS A 45 7.63 -18.11 -10.22
CA LYS A 45 6.26 -18.36 -9.72
C LYS A 45 5.17 -17.62 -10.48
N ARG A 46 5.53 -16.84 -11.50
CA ARG A 46 4.62 -15.90 -12.22
C ARG A 46 3.80 -15.03 -11.26
N GLU A 47 4.39 -14.69 -10.11
CA GLU A 47 3.72 -13.97 -9.03
C GLU A 47 4.28 -12.56 -8.92
N VAL A 48 3.43 -11.60 -8.52
CA VAL A 48 3.84 -10.21 -8.30
C VAL A 48 3.70 -9.91 -6.82
N PHE A 49 4.75 -9.36 -6.23
CA PHE A 49 4.83 -8.97 -4.84
C PHE A 49 4.88 -7.45 -4.70
N LEU A 50 4.16 -6.96 -3.71
CA LEU A 50 4.28 -5.60 -3.19
C LEU A 50 5.26 -5.64 -2.03
N LYS A 51 6.31 -4.81 -2.09
CA LYS A 51 7.12 -4.47 -0.94
C LYS A 51 6.66 -3.14 -0.38
N CYS A 52 6.33 -3.14 0.90
CA CYS A 52 5.82 -1.97 1.57
C CYS A 52 6.53 -1.77 2.91
N THR A 53 6.73 -0.52 3.31
CA THR A 53 7.28 -0.16 4.62
C THR A 53 6.18 0.46 5.45
N PRO A 54 5.78 -0.14 6.59
CA PRO A 54 4.85 0.48 7.52
C PRO A 54 5.43 1.77 8.09
N TYR A 55 4.58 2.78 8.27
CA TYR A 55 4.98 4.04 8.89
C TYR A 55 5.55 3.81 10.30
N GLY A 56 6.68 4.46 10.59
CA GLY A 56 7.39 4.31 11.87
C GLY A 56 8.15 3.00 12.03
N GLN A 57 8.32 2.20 10.97
CA GLN A 57 9.08 0.96 10.99
C GLN A 57 10.17 0.95 9.93
N ASP A 58 11.31 0.34 10.26
CA ASP A 58 12.46 0.20 9.34
C ASP A 58 12.43 -1.09 8.52
N ARG A 59 11.48 -1.99 8.81
CA ARG A 59 11.38 -3.28 8.14
C ARG A 59 10.29 -3.26 7.08
N PHE A 60 10.63 -3.73 5.89
CA PHE A 60 9.66 -3.93 4.82
C PHE A 60 8.85 -5.21 5.05
N ILE A 61 7.58 -5.17 4.70
CA ILE A 61 6.72 -6.33 4.50
C ILE A 61 6.66 -6.65 3.00
N SER A 62 6.52 -7.92 2.67
CA SER A 62 6.32 -8.39 1.29
C SER A 62 5.06 -9.22 1.23
N LEU A 63 4.13 -8.86 0.34
CA LEU A 63 2.88 -9.60 0.16
C LEU A 63 2.55 -9.80 -1.32
N PRO A 64 1.94 -10.93 -1.70
CA PRO A 64 1.46 -11.12 -3.05
C PRO A 64 0.39 -10.08 -3.42
N LEU A 65 0.55 -9.46 -4.59
CA LEU A 65 -0.42 -8.52 -5.15
C LEU A 65 -1.83 -9.15 -5.24
N ARG A 66 -1.91 -10.45 -5.54
CA ARG A 66 -3.16 -11.20 -5.61
C ARG A 66 -3.92 -11.30 -4.29
N LYS A 67 -3.28 -11.07 -3.15
CA LYS A 67 -3.92 -11.03 -1.82
C LYS A 67 -4.58 -9.69 -1.52
N VAL A 68 -4.23 -8.64 -2.26
CA VAL A 68 -4.78 -7.30 -2.08
C VAL A 68 -6.03 -7.14 -2.95
N SER A 69 -7.13 -6.69 -2.35
CA SER A 69 -8.40 -6.44 -3.02
C SER A 69 -8.41 -5.06 -3.68
N TRP A 70 -8.07 -4.04 -2.91
CA TRP A 70 -8.02 -2.63 -3.33
C TRP A 70 -7.13 -1.84 -2.37
N ALA A 71 -6.80 -0.61 -2.72
CA ALA A 71 -6.03 0.29 -1.88
C ALA A 71 -6.59 1.70 -1.89
N LYS A 72 -6.41 2.41 -0.78
CA LYS A 72 -6.78 3.82 -0.62
C LYS A 72 -5.52 4.63 -0.34
N MET A 73 -5.26 5.65 -1.15
CA MET A 73 -4.19 6.61 -0.85
C MET A 73 -4.53 7.38 0.42
N LEU A 74 -3.56 7.50 1.33
CA LEU A 74 -3.71 8.34 2.51
C LEU A 74 -3.56 9.80 2.10
N ASP A 75 -4.46 10.64 2.63
CA ASP A 75 -4.39 12.08 2.42
C ASP A 75 -3.15 12.63 3.16
N LEU A 76 -2.27 13.30 2.43
CA LEU A 76 -1.05 13.91 2.97
C LEU A 76 -1.36 14.96 4.05
N LYS A 77 -2.54 15.61 4.00
CA LYS A 77 -2.98 16.54 5.05
C LYS A 77 -3.17 15.85 6.40
N LEU A 78 -3.58 14.58 6.39
CA LEU A 78 -3.76 13.79 7.60
C LEU A 78 -2.42 13.45 8.26
N ILE A 79 -1.41 13.10 7.46
CA ILE A 79 -0.06 12.75 7.95
C ILE A 79 0.58 13.98 8.62
N GLN A 80 0.55 15.14 7.96
CA GLN A 80 1.09 16.39 8.53
C GLN A 80 0.41 16.79 9.85
N THR A 81 -0.89 16.51 9.99
CA THR A 81 -1.64 16.81 11.22
C THR A 81 -1.27 15.87 12.37
N LEU A 82 -1.01 14.59 12.09
CA LEU A 82 -0.57 13.61 13.09
C LEU A 82 0.87 13.86 13.55
N ASP A 83 1.75 14.23 12.62
CA ASP A 83 3.14 14.59 12.94
C ASP A 83 3.19 15.85 13.82
N HIS A 84 2.32 16.83 13.59
CA HIS A 84 2.29 18.08 14.37
C HIS A 84 1.70 17.92 15.78
N LYS A 85 0.81 16.95 16.01
CA LYS A 85 0.23 16.65 17.33
C LYS A 85 1.13 15.78 18.23
N SER A 86 2.23 15.27 17.69
CA SER A 86 3.17 14.39 18.40
C SER A 86 4.39 15.15 18.97
N ASN A 87 4.37 16.49 18.94
CA ASN A 87 5.35 17.38 19.55
C ASN A 87 4.70 18.24 20.65
#